data_AF-A0A329STP3-F1
#
_entry.id   AF-A0A329STP3-F1
#
_cell.length_a   1.000
_cell.length_b   1.000
_cell.length_c   1.000
_cell.angle_alpha   90.00
_cell.angle_beta   90.00
_cell.angle_gamma   90.00
#
_symmetry.space_group_name_H-M   'P 1'
#
loop_
_entity.id
_entity.type
_entity.pdbx_description
1 polymer ?
#
loop_
_entity_poly.entity_id
_entity_poly.type
_entity_poly.pdbx_seq_one_letter_code
_entity_poly.pdbx_strand_id
1 'polypeptide(L)'
;MCESQYGGSEDKGLGGMAAEKIRRKLVELEGETLGLELTLQIRALSFAWNAKCIFELIPISLDRVDIVEAKLRDVEEELARTKKRLADQNAKGVMYLAASSEIVDVVSDKEEIIWKDLISGHFELNSEQNGIIFLEGGWYIVNLMVHLYPQSSGGYVKSFKKYSCVLKYQAPRNIGKNTSTAMGWSGVLNKNDELSVIATKDPHKVGAELTVMRLSA
;
A
#
# COMPACT_ATOMS: atom_id res chain seq x y z
N MET A 1 37.35 -58.48 -16.46
CA MET A 1 37.98 -59.50 -17.31
C MET A 1 36.85 -60.00 -18.22
N CYS A 2 36.82 -59.56 -19.49
CA CYS A 2 35.68 -59.83 -20.39
C CYS A 2 36.17 -60.71 -21.54
N GLU A 3 35.60 -61.91 -21.66
CA GLU A 3 35.80 -62.80 -22.79
C GLU A 3 34.87 -62.40 -23.95
N SER A 4 35.40 -62.41 -25.17
CA SER A 4 34.68 -62.17 -26.41
C SER A 4 34.60 -63.45 -27.23
N GLN A 5 33.42 -63.78 -27.74
CA GLN A 5 33.25 -64.77 -28.81
C GLN A 5 32.77 -64.05 -30.08
N TYR A 6 33.51 -64.23 -31.17
CA TYR A 6 33.23 -63.68 -32.50
C TYR A 6 32.40 -64.66 -33.33
N GLY A 7 31.32 -64.17 -33.93
CA GLY A 7 30.62 -64.81 -35.04
C GLY A 7 29.97 -63.74 -35.92
N GLY A 8 30.47 -63.60 -37.16
CA GLY A 8 29.82 -62.83 -38.23
C GLY A 8 28.62 -63.60 -38.80
N SER A 9 27.78 -63.10 -39.70
CA SER A 9 27.73 -61.87 -40.49
C SER A 9 26.29 -61.74 -41.00
N GLU A 10 25.91 -60.53 -41.39
CA GLU A 10 25.04 -60.15 -42.53
C GLU A 10 23.97 -59.11 -42.19
N ASP A 11 24.00 -58.11 -43.05
CA ASP A 11 23.38 -56.81 -43.04
C ASP A 11 22.02 -56.85 -43.73
N LYS A 12 20.98 -56.23 -43.14
CA LYS A 12 19.88 -55.56 -43.87
C LYS A 12 19.16 -54.54 -42.99
N GLY A 13 19.02 -53.32 -43.52
CA GLY A 13 17.75 -52.60 -43.51
C GLY A 13 17.67 -51.37 -42.62
N LEU A 14 17.76 -50.19 -43.24
CA LEU A 14 17.21 -48.94 -42.73
C LEU A 14 15.71 -49.10 -42.44
N GLY A 15 15.30 -48.77 -41.22
CA GLY A 15 13.88 -48.69 -40.86
C GLY A 15 13.70 -48.04 -39.49
N GLY A 16 12.97 -46.92 -39.49
CA GLY A 16 12.18 -46.42 -38.35
C GLY A 16 12.95 -46.15 -37.07
N MET A 17 13.14 -44.87 -36.74
CA MET A 17 13.50 -44.41 -35.40
C MET A 17 12.31 -44.64 -34.45
N ALA A 18 12.01 -45.90 -34.16
CA ALA A 18 10.97 -46.30 -33.22
C ALA A 18 11.42 -45.93 -31.80
N ALA A 19 10.54 -45.27 -31.07
CA ALA A 19 10.68 -44.87 -29.67
C ALA A 19 10.73 -46.07 -28.68
N GLU A 20 11.19 -47.25 -29.12
CA GLU A 20 11.19 -48.51 -28.36
C GLU A 20 12.57 -48.89 -27.78
N LYS A 21 13.59 -48.03 -27.88
CA LYS A 21 14.98 -48.42 -27.54
C LYS A 21 15.43 -48.19 -26.11
N ILE A 22 14.58 -47.61 -25.25
CA ILE A 22 14.93 -47.35 -23.84
C ILE A 22 14.09 -48.26 -22.96
N ARG A 23 14.69 -49.36 -22.51
CA ARG A 23 14.06 -50.24 -21.51
C ARG A 23 14.48 -49.74 -20.12
N ARG A 24 13.49 -49.27 -19.36
CA ARG A 24 13.64 -48.86 -17.95
C ARG A 24 13.10 -49.98 -17.07
N LYS A 25 13.85 -50.35 -16.04
CA LYS A 25 13.42 -51.32 -15.04
C LYS A 25 13.83 -50.84 -13.66
N LEU A 26 12.92 -50.94 -12.69
CA LEU A 26 13.26 -50.76 -11.27
C LEU A 26 13.96 -52.02 -10.78
N VAL A 27 15.08 -51.85 -10.08
CA VAL A 27 15.88 -52.95 -9.52
C VAL A 27 16.18 -52.67 -8.06
N GLU A 28 16.23 -53.71 -7.25
CA GLU A 28 16.70 -53.63 -5.86
C GLU A 28 18.23 -53.67 -5.85
N LEU A 29 18.83 -52.74 -5.12
CA LEU A 29 20.27 -52.67 -4.83
C LEU A 29 20.53 -53.20 -3.41
N GLU A 30 21.79 -53.36 -3.04
CA GLU A 30 22.15 -53.76 -1.68
C GLU A 30 21.65 -52.72 -0.66
N GLY A 31 21.11 -53.19 0.48
CA GLY A 31 20.70 -52.32 1.60
C GLY A 31 19.34 -51.64 1.44
N GLU A 32 18.35 -52.29 0.81
CA GLU A 32 16.97 -51.77 0.61
C GLU A 32 16.87 -50.53 -0.29
N THR A 33 17.95 -50.18 -1.00
CA THR A 33 17.96 -49.04 -1.91
C THR A 33 17.40 -49.43 -3.27
N LEU A 34 16.55 -48.57 -3.85
CA LEU A 34 16.01 -48.79 -5.19
C LEU A 34 16.93 -48.15 -6.24
N GLY A 35 17.13 -48.86 -7.35
CA GLY A 35 17.87 -48.37 -8.51
C GLY A 35 17.00 -48.35 -9.76
N LEU A 36 17.26 -47.38 -10.64
CA LEU A 36 16.73 -47.37 -11.99
C LEU A 36 17.77 -47.95 -12.95
N GLU A 37 17.47 -49.12 -13.50
CA GLU A 37 18.24 -49.71 -14.59
C GLU A 37 17.75 -49.15 -15.93
N LEU A 38 18.69 -48.55 -16.66
CA LEU A 38 18.50 -48.05 -18.01
C LEU A 38 19.35 -48.90 -18.96
N THR A 39 18.68 -49.63 -19.85
CA THR A 39 19.35 -50.32 -20.95
C THR A 39 19.26 -49.49 -22.22
N LEU A 40 20.42 -49.08 -22.73
CA LEU A 40 20.57 -48.30 -23.95
C LEU A 40 21.21 -49.16 -25.04
N GLN A 41 20.49 -49.38 -26.14
CA GLN A 41 21.08 -49.96 -27.34
C GLN A 41 21.75 -48.88 -28.17
N ILE A 42 23.07 -48.77 -28.06
CA ILE A 42 23.90 -47.85 -28.83
C ILE A 42 24.36 -48.57 -30.09
N ARG A 43 24.05 -48.03 -31.26
CA ARG A 43 24.59 -48.53 -32.53
C ARG A 43 25.55 -47.50 -33.08
N ALA A 44 26.79 -47.90 -33.33
CA ALA A 44 27.81 -47.07 -33.92
C ALA A 44 28.57 -47.88 -34.98
N LEU A 45 28.61 -47.35 -36.20
CA LEU A 45 29.14 -48.07 -37.38
C LEU A 45 28.42 -49.43 -37.54
N SER A 46 29.16 -50.52 -37.73
CA SER A 46 28.64 -51.89 -37.86
C SER A 46 28.44 -52.62 -36.52
N PHE A 47 28.61 -51.93 -35.39
CA PHE A 47 28.50 -52.54 -34.05
C PHE A 47 27.24 -52.08 -33.31
N ALA A 48 26.64 -53.02 -32.60
CA ALA A 48 25.56 -52.76 -31.65
C ALA A 48 26.06 -53.10 -30.23
N TRP A 49 26.01 -52.11 -29.34
CA TRP A 49 26.33 -52.25 -27.92
C TRP A 49 25.05 -52.07 -27.10
N ASN A 50 24.93 -52.86 -26.04
CA ASN A 50 23.92 -52.64 -25.01
C ASN A 50 24.63 -52.11 -23.77
N ALA A 51 24.49 -50.81 -23.50
CA ALA A 51 24.98 -50.21 -22.28
C ALA A 51 23.92 -50.35 -21.19
N LYS A 52 24.32 -50.85 -20.03
CA LYS A 52 23.49 -50.93 -18.83
C LYS A 52 23.99 -49.91 -17.83
N CYS A 53 23.16 -48.91 -17.54
CA CYS A 53 23.42 -47.90 -16.52
C CYS A 53 22.46 -48.15 -15.35
N ILE A 54 22.98 -48.14 -14.13
CA ILE A 54 22.16 -48.25 -12.91
C ILE A 54 22.32 -46.93 -12.16
N PHE A 55 21.19 -46.27 -11.91
CA PHE A 55 21.12 -45.03 -11.15
C PHE A 55 20.48 -45.31 -9.80
N GLU A 56 21.16 -44.97 -8.72
CA GLU A 56 20.58 -45.04 -7.38
C GLU A 56 19.44 -44.01 -7.25
N LEU A 57 18.29 -44.44 -6.74
CA LEU A 57 17.16 -43.56 -6.48
C LEU A 57 17.20 -43.11 -5.02
N ILE A 58 17.32 -41.81 -4.81
CA ILE A 58 17.24 -41.20 -3.48
C ILE A 58 15.75 -41.00 -3.14
N PRO A 59 15.20 -41.70 -2.14
CA PRO A 59 13.81 -41.54 -1.77
C PRO A 59 13.56 -40.15 -1.18
N ILE A 60 12.50 -39.50 -1.65
CA ILE A 60 11.99 -38.29 -1.02
C ILE A 60 10.88 -38.72 -0.07
N SER A 61 11.02 -38.39 1.21
CA SER A 61 9.95 -38.64 2.19
C SER A 61 8.71 -37.83 1.82
N LEU A 62 7.60 -38.53 1.60
CA LEU A 62 6.30 -37.93 1.30
C LEU A 62 5.83 -37.02 2.44
N ASP A 63 6.12 -37.38 3.70
CA ASP A 63 5.81 -36.54 4.88
C ASP A 63 6.46 -35.16 4.77
N ARG A 64 7.68 -35.07 4.22
CA ARG A 64 8.36 -33.78 4.03
C ARG A 64 7.67 -32.93 2.97
N VAL A 65 7.09 -33.55 1.94
CA VAL A 65 6.32 -32.86 0.90
C VAL A 65 5.02 -32.32 1.49
N ASP A 66 4.29 -33.14 2.24
CA ASP A 66 3.03 -32.75 2.87
C ASP A 66 3.21 -31.61 3.88
N ILE A 67 4.28 -31.66 4.69
CA ILE A 67 4.63 -30.59 5.63
C ILE A 67 4.96 -29.29 4.90
N VAL A 68 5.73 -29.37 3.81
CA VAL A 68 6.10 -28.18 3.03
C VAL A 68 4.89 -27.58 2.33
N GLU A 69 4.01 -28.42 1.79
CA GLU A 69 2.77 -27.98 1.16
C GLU A 69 1.84 -27.31 2.18
N ALA A 70 1.69 -27.89 3.38
CA ALA A 70 0.92 -27.29 4.45
C ALA A 70 1.47 -25.91 4.84
N LYS A 71 2.78 -25.80 5.07
CA LYS A 71 3.42 -24.51 5.38
C LYS A 71 3.27 -23.49 4.25
N LEU A 72 3.34 -23.93 2.99
CA LEU A 72 3.15 -23.04 1.85
C LEU A 72 1.73 -22.47 1.83
N ARG A 73 0.71 -23.33 2.04
CA ARG A 73 -0.69 -22.90 2.16
C ARG A 73 -0.88 -21.90 3.30
N ASP A 74 -0.30 -22.17 4.47
CA ASP A 74 -0.39 -21.26 5.62
C ASP A 74 0.23 -19.89 5.30
N VAL A 75 1.40 -19.87 4.64
CA VAL A 75 2.08 -18.63 4.23
C VAL A 75 1.26 -17.88 3.16
N GLU A 76 0.70 -18.58 2.18
CA GLU A 76 -0.17 -17.98 1.16
C GLU A 76 -1.43 -17.35 1.77
N GLU A 77 -2.04 -18.02 2.75
CA GLU A 77 -3.22 -17.51 3.44
C GLU A 77 -2.89 -16.28 4.29
N GLU A 78 -1.81 -16.32 5.09
CA GLU A 78 -1.35 -15.16 5.87
C GLU A 78 -0.99 -13.98 4.97
N LEU A 79 -0.38 -14.24 3.81
CA LEU A 79 -0.08 -13.22 2.82
C LEU A 79 -1.36 -12.60 2.24
N ALA A 80 -2.36 -13.43 1.90
CA ALA A 80 -3.64 -12.95 1.40
C ALA A 80 -4.38 -12.11 2.46
N ARG A 81 -4.40 -12.57 3.72
CA ARG A 81 -4.96 -11.84 4.85
C ARG A 81 -4.24 -10.50 5.07
N THR A 82 -2.91 -10.49 4.99
CA THR A 82 -2.10 -9.28 5.16
C THR A 82 -2.33 -8.29 4.01
N LYS A 83 -2.35 -8.76 2.76
CA LYS A 83 -2.65 -7.92 1.59
C LYS A 83 -4.05 -7.31 1.68
N LYS A 84 -5.05 -8.09 2.09
CA LYS A 84 -6.42 -7.61 2.30
C LYS A 84 -6.45 -6.52 3.38
N ARG A 85 -5.84 -6.77 4.54
CA ARG A 85 -5.76 -5.77 5.62
C ARG A 85 -5.06 -4.48 5.18
N LEU A 86 -3.98 -4.60 4.41
CA LEU A 86 -3.27 -3.43 3.87
C LEU A 86 -4.13 -2.67 2.85
N ALA A 87 -4.85 -3.37 1.98
CA ALA A 87 -5.80 -2.75 1.05
C ALA A 87 -6.92 -2.02 1.80
N ASP A 88 -7.48 -2.64 2.85
CA ASP A 88 -8.50 -2.02 3.71
C ASP A 88 -7.96 -0.80 4.47
N GLN A 89 -6.70 -0.84 4.92
CA GLN A 89 -6.03 0.30 5.56
C GLN A 89 -5.71 1.44 4.58
N ASN A 90 -5.25 1.11 3.37
CA ASN A 90 -4.98 2.09 2.33
C ASN A 90 -6.27 2.71 1.78
N ALA A 91 -7.37 1.95 1.75
CA ALA A 91 -8.69 2.48 1.44
C ALA A 91 -9.19 3.45 2.52
N LYS A 92 -8.80 3.26 3.78
CA LYS A 92 -8.96 4.23 4.88
C LYS A 92 -7.88 5.34 4.83
N GLY A 93 -7.53 5.79 3.63
CA GLY A 93 -6.43 6.73 3.38
C GLY A 93 -6.41 7.91 4.35
N VAL A 94 -5.21 8.45 4.58
CA VAL A 94 -5.01 9.60 5.47
C VAL A 94 -5.88 10.76 4.96
N MET A 95 -6.94 11.07 5.70
CA MET A 95 -7.79 12.22 5.39
C MET A 95 -7.09 13.46 5.90
N TYR A 96 -6.58 14.24 4.96
CA TYR A 96 -5.96 15.51 5.23
C TYR A 96 -6.57 16.61 4.35
N LEU A 97 -6.48 17.84 4.83
CA LEU A 97 -6.81 19.05 4.09
C LEU A 97 -5.70 20.07 4.33
N ALA A 98 -5.28 20.73 3.27
CA ALA A 98 -4.55 21.99 3.33
C ALA A 98 -5.40 23.03 2.59
N ALA A 99 -5.89 24.02 3.31
CA ALA A 99 -6.69 25.11 2.77
C ALA A 99 -5.99 26.44 3.00
N SER A 100 -6.21 27.39 2.09
CA SER A 100 -5.73 28.76 2.24
C SER A 100 -6.85 29.72 1.89
N SER A 101 -6.85 30.89 2.51
CA SER A 101 -7.82 31.94 2.25
C SER A 101 -7.34 32.87 1.14
N GLU A 102 -8.26 33.64 0.58
CA GLU A 102 -7.89 34.88 -0.10
C GLU A 102 -7.50 35.93 0.94
N ILE A 103 -6.56 36.83 0.57
CA ILE A 103 -6.23 37.98 1.39
C ILE A 103 -7.13 39.11 0.94
N VAL A 104 -8.10 39.48 1.78
CA VAL A 104 -9.06 40.55 1.49
C VAL A 104 -8.71 41.81 2.28
N ASP A 105 -8.81 42.98 1.63
CA ASP A 105 -8.43 44.28 2.22
C ASP A 105 -9.27 44.63 3.46
N VAL A 106 -10.56 44.32 3.40
CA VAL A 106 -11.49 44.37 4.52
C VAL A 106 -12.12 42.98 4.60
N VAL A 107 -12.04 42.35 5.78
CA VAL A 107 -12.81 41.12 6.03
C VAL A 107 -14.29 41.49 5.87
N SER A 108 -15.11 40.60 5.31
CA SER A 108 -16.52 40.86 5.02
C SER A 108 -17.26 41.54 6.18
N ASP A 109 -18.43 42.13 5.94
CA ASP A 109 -19.24 42.77 7.00
C ASP A 109 -19.53 41.83 8.20
N LYS A 110 -19.36 40.51 8.02
CA LYS A 110 -19.52 39.45 9.03
C LYS A 110 -18.21 39.02 9.71
N GLU A 111 -17.07 39.61 9.37
CA GLU A 111 -15.74 39.30 9.92
C GLU A 111 -15.25 37.87 9.62
N GLU A 112 -15.75 37.25 8.55
CA GLU A 112 -15.49 35.86 8.17
C GLU A 112 -14.36 35.69 7.15
N ILE A 113 -13.57 34.62 7.31
CA ILE A 113 -12.51 34.26 6.36
C ILE A 113 -13.11 33.50 5.17
N ILE A 114 -12.77 33.92 3.95
CA ILE A 114 -13.17 33.26 2.70
C ILE A 114 -12.05 32.34 2.21
N TRP A 115 -12.37 31.06 2.06
CA TRP A 115 -11.44 30.03 1.62
C TRP A 115 -11.38 29.95 0.09
N LYS A 116 -10.19 29.65 -0.44
CA LYS A 116 -10.05 29.25 -1.84
C LYS A 116 -10.61 27.86 -2.07
N ASP A 117 -10.87 27.53 -3.34
CA ASP A 117 -11.31 26.21 -3.76
C ASP A 117 -10.44 25.10 -3.16
N LEU A 118 -11.11 24.08 -2.60
CA LEU A 118 -10.46 22.96 -1.95
C LEU A 118 -10.14 21.87 -2.97
N ILE A 119 -8.97 21.24 -2.82
CA ILE A 119 -8.61 20.03 -3.55
C ILE A 119 -8.75 18.85 -2.58
N SER A 120 -9.98 18.41 -2.33
CA SER A 120 -10.24 17.23 -1.49
C SER A 120 -11.60 16.58 -1.79
N GLY A 121 -11.69 15.25 -1.60
CA GLY A 121 -12.95 14.50 -1.67
C GLY A 121 -13.62 14.25 -0.31
N HIS A 122 -13.01 14.71 0.79
CA HIS A 122 -13.50 14.49 2.17
C HIS A 122 -13.97 15.78 2.85
N PHE A 123 -13.81 16.92 2.17
CA PHE A 123 -14.17 18.24 2.66
C PHE A 123 -14.79 19.06 1.53
N GLU A 124 -15.79 19.85 1.86
CA GLU A 124 -16.46 20.75 0.92
C GLU A 124 -16.54 22.15 1.53
N LEU A 125 -16.61 23.16 0.66
CA LEU A 125 -16.97 24.51 1.11
C LEU A 125 -18.48 24.65 1.18
N ASN A 126 -18.95 25.46 2.13
CA ASN A 126 -20.33 25.89 2.12
C ASN A 126 -20.61 26.87 0.96
N SER A 127 -21.88 27.26 0.77
CA SER A 127 -22.28 28.13 -0.34
C SER A 127 -21.67 29.53 -0.30
N GLU A 128 -21.24 30.00 0.88
CA GLU A 128 -20.62 31.32 1.07
C GLU A 128 -19.08 31.25 1.06
N GLN A 129 -18.47 30.06 0.88
CA GLN A 129 -17.03 29.80 0.94
C GLN A 129 -16.35 30.21 2.27
N ASN A 130 -17.11 30.50 3.32
CA ASN A 130 -16.60 30.91 4.64
C ASN A 130 -16.53 29.76 5.67
N GLY A 131 -17.08 28.60 5.31
CA GLY A 131 -17.12 27.40 6.15
C GLY A 131 -16.64 26.16 5.42
N ILE A 132 -15.93 25.30 6.14
CA ILE A 132 -15.46 23.99 5.67
C ILE A 132 -16.33 22.90 6.30
N ILE A 133 -16.98 22.11 5.46
CA ILE A 133 -17.87 21.01 5.81
C ILE A 133 -17.09 19.70 5.79
N PHE A 134 -17.21 18.92 6.85
CA PHE A 134 -16.53 17.63 7.02
C PHE A 134 -17.45 16.52 6.51
N LEU A 135 -17.08 15.82 5.44
CA LEU A 135 -17.95 14.79 4.83
C LEU A 135 -17.94 13.45 5.59
N GLU A 136 -17.03 13.31 6.53
CA GLU A 136 -16.88 12.14 7.37
C GLU A 136 -16.76 12.52 8.85
N GLY A 137 -17.31 11.69 9.72
CA GLY A 137 -17.18 11.86 11.16
C GLY A 137 -15.91 11.21 11.67
N GLY A 138 -15.26 11.80 12.67
CA GLY A 138 -14.02 11.26 13.22
C GLY A 138 -13.36 12.19 14.24
N TRP A 139 -12.22 11.76 14.76
CA TRP A 139 -11.35 12.62 15.55
C TRP A 139 -10.38 13.37 14.63
N TYR A 140 -10.38 14.69 14.71
CA TYR A 140 -9.56 15.54 13.87
C TYR A 140 -8.56 16.36 14.70
N ILE A 141 -7.40 16.62 14.11
CA ILE A 141 -6.51 17.72 14.49
C ILE A 141 -6.70 18.82 13.46
N VAL A 142 -6.87 20.04 13.93
CA VAL A 142 -7.03 21.25 13.13
C VAL A 142 -5.97 22.25 13.58
N ASN A 143 -5.16 22.70 12.63
CA ASN A 143 -4.17 23.76 12.81
C ASN A 143 -4.53 24.92 11.91
N LEU A 144 -4.74 26.08 12.50
CA LEU A 144 -5.07 27.33 11.82
C LEU A 144 -3.92 28.32 12.03
N MET A 145 -3.43 28.90 10.95
CA MET A 145 -2.54 30.05 10.97
C MET A 145 -3.28 31.24 10.37
N VAL A 146 -3.29 32.36 11.07
CA VAL A 146 -3.88 33.61 10.58
C VAL A 146 -2.78 34.65 10.45
N HIS A 147 -2.66 35.23 9.27
CA HIS A 147 -1.74 36.30 8.93
C HIS A 147 -2.48 37.63 9.00
N LEU A 148 -1.90 38.57 9.76
CA LEU A 148 -2.50 39.87 10.03
C LEU A 148 -1.53 40.97 9.63
N TYR A 149 -2.00 41.91 8.81
CA TYR A 149 -1.33 43.20 8.63
C TYR A 149 -1.35 44.01 9.95
N PRO A 150 -0.61 45.13 10.07
CA PRO A 150 -0.59 45.96 11.27
C PRO A 150 -2.00 46.43 11.65
N GLN A 151 -2.46 46.03 12.83
CA GLN A 151 -3.78 46.39 13.36
C GLN A 151 -3.64 47.57 14.33
N SER A 152 -4.50 48.58 14.15
CA SER A 152 -4.56 49.75 15.03
C SER A 152 -5.11 49.41 16.43
N SER A 153 -5.94 48.37 16.50
CA SER A 153 -6.55 47.80 17.71
C SER A 153 -6.24 46.30 17.84
N GLY A 154 -6.32 45.74 19.05
CA GLY A 154 -6.16 44.29 19.27
C GLY A 154 -7.46 43.53 19.06
N GLY A 155 -7.43 42.46 18.27
CA GLY A 155 -8.59 41.65 17.84
C GLY A 155 -8.70 40.29 18.53
N TYR A 156 -9.61 39.47 18.01
CA TYR A 156 -9.66 38.03 18.32
C TYR A 156 -9.84 37.21 17.06
N VAL A 157 -9.12 36.10 16.98
CA VAL A 157 -9.43 35.02 16.03
C VAL A 157 -10.23 33.97 16.78
N LYS A 158 -11.37 33.57 16.20
CA LYS A 158 -12.25 32.56 16.76
C LYS A 158 -12.53 31.48 15.71
N SER A 159 -12.53 30.23 16.13
CA SER A 159 -13.05 29.14 15.32
C SER A 159 -14.35 28.62 15.92
N PHE A 160 -15.33 28.39 15.05
CA PHE A 160 -16.66 27.92 15.42
C PHE A 160 -16.91 26.56 14.81
N LYS A 161 -17.42 25.65 15.63
CA LYS A 161 -18.06 24.42 15.17
C LYS A 161 -19.56 24.70 15.17
N LYS A 162 -20.15 24.87 13.98
CA LYS A 162 -21.52 25.40 13.83
C LYS A 162 -21.67 26.74 14.57
N TYR A 163 -22.33 26.71 15.74
CA TYR A 163 -22.60 27.90 16.56
C TYR A 163 -21.78 27.96 17.87
N SER A 164 -20.98 26.92 18.17
CA SER A 164 -20.17 26.88 19.38
C SER A 164 -18.74 27.32 19.09
N CYS A 165 -18.27 28.33 19.82
CA CYS A 165 -16.88 28.76 19.77
C CYS A 165 -16.00 27.66 20.39
N VAL A 166 -15.11 27.09 19.58
CA VAL A 166 -14.23 25.99 20.01
C VAL A 166 -12.86 26.51 20.41
N LEU A 167 -12.38 27.56 19.74
CA LEU A 167 -11.17 28.27 20.13
C LEU A 167 -11.35 29.78 20.00
N LYS A 168 -10.67 30.51 20.89
CA LYS A 168 -10.54 31.95 20.85
C LYS A 168 -9.11 32.34 21.22
N TYR A 169 -8.42 33.03 20.34
CA TYR A 169 -7.11 33.63 20.62
C TYR A 169 -7.15 35.13 20.45
N GLN A 170 -6.38 35.82 21.29
CA GLN A 170 -6.19 37.25 21.15
C GLN A 170 -5.20 37.53 20.03
N ALA A 171 -5.64 38.28 19.02
CA ALA A 171 -4.74 38.82 18.02
C ALA A 171 -4.02 40.03 18.64
N PRO A 172 -2.68 40.01 18.78
CA PRO A 172 -1.96 41.08 19.43
C PRO A 172 -2.08 42.37 18.62
N ARG A 173 -2.19 43.50 19.32
CA ARG A 173 -2.03 44.82 18.69
C ARG A 173 -0.62 44.90 18.12
N ASN A 174 -0.50 45.07 16.81
CA ASN A 174 0.77 45.07 16.09
C ASN A 174 0.90 46.39 15.31
N ILE A 175 1.43 47.43 15.96
CA ILE A 175 1.65 48.74 15.32
C ILE A 175 2.85 48.63 14.38
N GLY A 176 2.63 48.86 13.08
CA GLY A 176 3.67 48.97 12.06
C GLY A 176 4.39 47.69 11.65
N LYS A 177 3.99 46.50 12.11
CA LYS A 177 4.58 45.21 11.70
C LYS A 177 3.52 44.14 11.44
N ASN A 178 3.69 43.37 10.37
CA ASN A 178 2.86 42.19 10.11
C ASN A 178 3.08 41.16 11.22
N THR A 179 2.02 40.45 11.59
CA THR A 179 2.09 39.38 12.59
C THR A 179 1.33 38.16 12.10
N SER A 180 1.54 37.03 12.77
CA SER A 180 0.77 35.82 12.53
C SER A 180 0.47 35.17 13.85
N THR A 181 -0.71 34.57 13.95
CA THR A 181 -1.12 33.80 15.12
C THR A 181 -1.44 32.38 14.69
N ALA A 182 -0.99 31.40 15.46
CA ALA A 182 -1.26 30.00 15.23
C ALA A 182 -2.20 29.47 16.31
N MET A 183 -3.12 28.60 15.91
CA MET A 183 -4.13 28.00 16.77
C MET A 183 -4.23 26.51 16.42
N GLY A 184 -4.14 25.66 17.45
CA GLY A 184 -4.30 24.22 17.31
C GLY A 184 -5.47 23.73 18.15
N TRP A 185 -6.29 22.87 17.59
CA TRP A 185 -7.35 22.17 18.31
C TRP A 185 -7.44 20.72 17.84
N SER A 186 -7.92 19.84 18.72
CA SER A 186 -8.29 18.50 18.34
C SER A 186 -9.58 18.10 19.03
N GLY A 187 -10.40 17.30 18.34
CA GLY A 187 -11.65 16.79 18.89
C GLY A 187 -12.50 16.09 17.85
N VAL A 188 -13.69 15.67 18.29
CA VAL A 188 -14.64 14.93 17.45
C VAL A 188 -15.45 15.90 16.59
N LEU A 189 -15.45 15.65 15.27
CA LEU A 189 -16.36 16.25 14.31
C LEU A 189 -17.24 15.16 13.73
N ASN A 190 -18.53 15.41 13.65
CA ASN A 190 -19.47 14.50 13.00
C ASN A 190 -19.53 14.80 11.51
N LYS A 191 -20.05 13.85 10.74
CA LYS A 191 -20.40 14.07 9.34
C LYS A 191 -21.32 15.29 9.21
N ASN A 192 -21.00 16.15 8.26
CA ASN A 192 -21.64 17.43 7.97
C ASN A 192 -21.52 18.48 9.08
N ASP A 193 -20.60 18.31 10.04
CA ASP A 193 -20.20 19.43 10.89
C ASP A 193 -19.42 20.45 10.05
N GLU A 194 -19.65 21.72 10.35
CA GLU A 194 -19.03 22.86 9.66
C GLU A 194 -18.08 23.58 10.62
N LEU A 195 -16.89 23.90 10.10
CA LEU A 195 -15.90 24.73 10.76
C LEU A 195 -15.79 26.07 10.03
N SER A 196 -16.08 27.15 10.74
CA SER A 196 -15.88 28.52 10.26
C SER A 196 -14.88 29.28 11.12
N VAL A 197 -14.23 30.26 10.53
CA VAL A 197 -13.22 31.10 11.19
C VAL A 197 -13.58 32.56 11.04
N ILE A 198 -13.58 33.26 12.17
CA ILE A 198 -13.94 34.69 12.26
C ILE A 198 -12.78 35.45 12.87
N ALA A 199 -12.41 36.56 12.24
CA ALA A 199 -11.39 37.48 12.70
C ALA A 199 -12.05 38.82 13.08
N THR A 200 -12.19 39.08 14.37
CA THR A 200 -13.02 40.18 14.89
C THR A 200 -12.27 41.49 15.16
N LYS A 201 -13.03 42.61 15.16
CA LYS A 201 -12.65 44.02 15.38
C LYS A 201 -11.93 44.67 14.19
N ASP A 202 -12.57 44.62 13.02
CA ASP A 202 -12.11 45.25 11.77
C ASP A 202 -10.66 44.93 11.39
N PRO A 203 -10.26 43.65 11.33
CA PRO A 203 -8.91 43.34 10.90
C PRO A 203 -8.76 43.61 9.40
N HIS A 204 -7.77 44.42 9.02
CA HIS A 204 -7.47 44.70 7.61
C HIS A 204 -6.43 43.72 7.06
N LYS A 205 -6.60 43.32 5.79
CA LYS A 205 -5.66 42.44 5.06
C LYS A 205 -5.36 41.16 5.83
N VAL A 206 -6.40 40.36 6.03
CA VAL A 206 -6.32 39.08 6.75
C VAL A 206 -6.20 37.94 5.74
N GLY A 207 -5.21 37.08 5.98
CA GLY A 207 -5.10 35.78 5.31
C GLY A 207 -5.09 34.66 6.34
N ALA A 208 -5.44 33.45 5.93
CA ALA A 208 -5.31 32.28 6.77
C ALA A 208 -4.94 31.01 5.99
N GLU A 209 -4.28 30.11 6.70
CA GLU A 209 -3.97 28.76 6.27
C GLU A 209 -4.54 27.78 7.29
N LEU A 210 -5.15 26.70 6.82
CA LEU A 210 -5.72 25.66 7.66
C LEU A 210 -5.17 24.31 7.23
N THR A 211 -4.63 23.56 8.17
CA THR A 211 -4.30 22.15 7.99
C THR A 211 -5.21 21.30 8.87
N VAL A 212 -5.83 20.29 8.29
CA VAL A 212 -6.68 19.34 8.99
C VAL A 212 -6.18 17.93 8.74
N MET A 213 -6.20 17.09 9.77
CA MET A 213 -5.87 15.67 9.68
C MET A 213 -6.82 14.84 10.54
N ARG A 214 -7.37 13.76 9.99
CA ARG A 214 -8.14 12.77 10.77
C ARG A 214 -7.18 11.80 11.45
N LEU A 215 -7.30 11.63 12.77
CA LEU A 215 -6.49 10.70 13.56
C LEU A 215 -7.06 9.29 13.59
N SER A 216 -8.38 9.15 13.58
CA SER A 216 -9.03 7.84 13.64
C SER A 216 -10.29 7.79 12.80
N ALA A 217 -10.45 6.66 12.11
CA ALA A 217 -11.64 6.31 11.36
C ALA A 217 -12.78 5.91 12.30
#